data_AF-A0A2R7R2R3-F1
#
_entry.id   AF-A0A2R7R2R3-F1
#
_cell.length_a   1.000
_cell.length_b   1.000
_cell.length_c   1.000
_cell.angle_alpha   90.00
_cell.angle_beta   90.00
_cell.angle_gamma   90.00
#
_symmetry.space_group_name_H-M   'P 1'
#
loop_
_entity.id
_entity.type
_entity.pdbx_description
1 polymer ?
#
loop_
_entity_poly.entity_id
_entity_poly.type
_entity_poly.pdbx_seq_one_letter_code
_entity_poly.pdbx_strand_id
1 'polypeptide(L)' 'VAPTREAAQAFVAKHDDYRLSVPEVGLLQAFPEDWKFTGATYMQLGQIGNAVPPALGYAVASSVASVLAR' A
#
# COMPACT_ATOMS: atom_id res chain seq x y z
N VAL A 1 2.55 -6.43 -10.15
CA VAL A 1 3.39 -5.89 -9.07
C VAL A 1 4.45 -6.93 -8.71
N ALA A 2 5.68 -6.51 -8.43
CA ALA A 2 6.80 -7.37 -8.02
C ALA A 2 7.00 -7.35 -6.49
N PRO A 3 7.65 -8.35 -5.88
CA PRO A 3 7.84 -8.39 -4.42
C PRO A 3 8.74 -7.26 -3.89
N THR A 4 9.78 -6.87 -4.63
CA THR A 4 10.69 -5.77 -4.27
C THR A 4 10.90 -4.82 -5.44
N ARG A 5 11.48 -3.64 -5.18
CA ARG A 5 11.78 -2.65 -6.22
C ARG A 5 12.87 -3.13 -7.18
N GLU A 6 13.87 -3.82 -6.66
CA GLU A 6 14.95 -4.41 -7.46
C GLU A 6 14.38 -5.49 -8.39
N ALA A 7 13.51 -6.35 -7.87
CA ALA A 7 12.81 -7.34 -8.67
C ALA A 7 11.88 -6.71 -9.72
N ALA A 8 11.33 -5.53 -9.44
CA ALA A 8 10.53 -4.79 -10.40
C ALA A 8 11.38 -4.23 -11.55
N GLN A 9 12.49 -3.57 -11.21
CA GLN A 9 13.42 -2.96 -12.16
C GLN A 9 14.12 -3.98 -13.05
N ALA A 10 14.27 -5.24 -12.61
CA ALA A 10 14.80 -6.32 -13.43
C ALA A 10 13.94 -6.66 -14.66
N PHE A 11 12.66 -6.25 -14.70
CA PHE A 11 11.73 -6.51 -15.80
C PHE A 11 11.20 -5.21 -16.39
N VAL A 12 12.03 -4.58 -17.21
CA VAL A 12 11.72 -3.35 -17.94
C VAL A 12 10.74 -3.63 -19.10
N ALA A 13 9.74 -2.78 -19.25
CA ALA A 13 8.74 -2.81 -20.31
C ALA A 13 9.24 -2.07 -21.57
N LYS A 14 8.39 -2.00 -22.61
CA LYS A 14 8.74 -1.43 -23.93
C LYS A 14 9.22 0.04 -23.89
N HIS A 15 8.86 0.79 -22.83
CA HIS A 15 9.10 2.23 -22.73
C HIS A 15 10.02 2.61 -21.56
N ASP A 16 10.95 1.72 -21.19
CA ASP A 16 11.86 1.91 -20.04
C ASP A 16 11.18 2.01 -18.66
N ASP A 17 9.87 1.74 -18.62
CA ASP A 17 9.08 1.64 -17.39
C ASP A 17 9.20 0.26 -16.75
N TYR A 18 8.92 0.16 -15.44
CA TYR A 18 8.77 -1.11 -14.73
C TYR A 18 7.45 -1.14 -13.95
N ARG A 19 7.00 -2.35 -13.61
CA ARG A 19 5.81 -2.52 -12.76
C ARG A 19 6.10 -1.99 -11.36
N LEU A 20 5.08 -1.54 -10.63
CA LEU A 20 5.25 -1.21 -9.22
C LEU A 20 5.64 -2.45 -8.40
N SER A 21 6.34 -2.22 -7.29
CA SER A 21 6.64 -3.20 -6.25
C SER A 21 5.64 -3.13 -5.09
N VAL A 22 5.55 -4.19 -4.29
CA VAL A 22 4.66 -4.27 -3.10
C VAL A 22 4.80 -3.05 -2.18
N PRO A 23 6.00 -2.61 -1.76
CA PRO A 23 6.10 -1.42 -0.92
C PRO A 23 5.58 -0.16 -1.62
N GLU A 24 5.79 0.00 -2.93
CA GLU A 24 5.31 1.17 -3.68
C GLU A 24 3.79 1.22 -3.78
N VAL A 25 3.11 0.09 -4.03
CA VAL A 25 1.63 0.07 -3.96
C VAL A 25 1.12 0.24 -2.52
N GLY A 26 1.87 -0.20 -1.50
CA GLY A 26 1.55 0.09 -0.10
C GLY A 26 1.58 1.60 0.20
N LEU A 27 2.62 2.29 -0.27
CA LEU A 27 2.75 3.75 -0.15
C LEU A 27 1.60 4.49 -0.86
N LEU A 28 1.19 4.03 -2.05
CA LEU A 28 0.02 4.58 -2.76
C LEU A 28 -1.28 4.45 -1.94
N GLN A 29 -1.42 3.39 -1.15
CA GLN A 29 -2.52 3.20 -0.21
C GLN A 29 -2.30 3.88 1.14
N ALA A 30 -1.31 4.77 1.24
CA ALA A 30 -0.96 5.52 2.45
C ALA A 30 -0.57 4.64 3.65
N PHE A 31 -0.07 3.43 3.39
CA PHE A 31 0.60 2.66 4.45
C PHE A 31 1.97 3.28 4.78
N PRO A 32 2.39 3.26 6.05
CA PRO A 32 3.76 3.58 6.43
C PRO A 32 4.78 2.75 5.64
N GLU A 33 5.95 3.33 5.35
CA GLU A 33 7.00 2.67 4.56
C GLU A 33 7.54 1.39 5.22
N ASP A 34 7.53 1.35 6.55
CA ASP A 34 8.00 0.22 7.35
C ASP A 34 6.92 -0.89 7.53
N TRP A 35 5.71 -0.68 7.02
CA TRP A 35 4.61 -1.62 7.14
C TRP A 35 4.93 -2.97 6.47
N LYS A 36 4.64 -4.07 7.17
CA LYS A 36 4.96 -5.43 6.71
C LYS A 36 3.71 -6.16 6.23
N PHE A 37 3.68 -6.45 4.92
CA PHE A 37 2.68 -7.34 4.32
C PHE A 37 3.19 -8.78 4.32
N THR A 38 2.29 -9.74 4.52
CA THR A 38 2.65 -11.16 4.67
C THR A 38 2.01 -12.04 3.59
N GLY A 39 2.59 -13.22 3.33
CA GLY A 39 2.12 -14.16 2.31
C GLY A 39 2.72 -13.90 0.93
N ALA A 40 2.23 -14.62 -0.09
CA ALA A 40 2.68 -14.45 -1.48
C ALA A 40 2.29 -13.07 -2.05
N THR A 41 3.00 -12.60 -3.08
CA THR A 41 2.78 -11.26 -3.66
C THR A 41 1.31 -10.98 -4.04
N TYR A 42 0.59 -11.96 -4.57
CA TYR A 42 -0.83 -11.78 -4.90
C TYR A 42 -1.72 -11.61 -3.66
N MET A 43 -1.39 -12.26 -2.54
CA MET A 43 -2.11 -12.11 -1.27
C MET A 43 -1.83 -10.74 -0.66
N GLN A 44 -0.57 -10.29 -0.71
CA GLN A 44 -0.17 -8.96 -0.26
C GLN A 44 -0.90 -7.87 -1.05
N LEU A 45 -1.04 -8.04 -2.38
CA LEU A 45 -1.86 -7.16 -3.21
C LEU A 45 -3.33 -7.16 -2.80
N GLY A 46 -3.88 -8.32 -2.45
CA GLY A 46 -5.24 -8.42 -1.91
C GLY A 46 -5.39 -7.67 -0.58
N GLN A 47 -4.40 -7.74 0.31
CA GLN A 47 -4.39 -6.98 1.56
C GLN A 47 -4.34 -5.47 1.30
N ILE A 48 -3.45 -5.01 0.42
CA ILE A 48 -3.28 -3.59 0.09
C ILE A 48 -4.52 -3.06 -0.64
N GLY A 49 -4.99 -3.75 -1.68
CA GLY A 49 -6.07 -3.28 -2.55
C GLY A 49 -7.45 -3.27 -1.91
N ASN A 50 -7.71 -4.18 -0.97
CA ASN A 50 -8.99 -4.24 -0.24
C ASN A 50 -9.00 -3.41 1.05
N ALA A 51 -7.84 -2.88 1.49
CA ALA A 51 -7.77 -2.07 2.69
C ALA A 51 -8.40 -0.69 2.48
N VAL A 52 -8.88 -0.10 3.57
CA VAL A 52 -9.12 1.34 3.65
C VAL A 52 -7.78 2.03 3.88
N PRO A 53 -7.41 3.08 3.11
CA PRO A 53 -6.17 3.81 3.33
C PRO A 53 -6.05 4.27 4.79
N PRO A 54 -4.92 4.03 5.49
CA PRO A 54 -4.76 4.41 6.90
C PRO A 54 -5.03 5.90 7.17
N ALA A 55 -4.62 6.79 6.27
CA ALA A 55 -4.89 8.22 6.38
C ALA A 55 -6.40 8.54 6.36
N LEU A 56 -7.18 7.85 5.53
CA LEU A 56 -8.64 8.00 5.49
C LEU A 56 -9.27 7.44 6.78
N GLY A 57 -8.85 6.24 7.21
CA GLY A 57 -9.31 5.65 8.46
C GLY A 57 -9.07 6.56 9.67
N TYR A 58 -7.89 7.15 9.76
CA TYR A 58 -7.54 8.10 10.82
C TYR A 58 -8.42 9.35 10.81
N ALA A 59 -8.64 9.95 9.64
CA ALA A 59 -9.47 11.15 9.51
C ALA A 59 -10.92 10.90 9.96
N VAL A 60 -11.51 9.77 9.53
CA VAL A 60 -12.86 9.37 9.93
C VAL A 60 -12.93 9.11 11.44
N ALA A 61 -11.99 8.34 11.99
CA ALA A 61 -11.96 8.03 13.41
C ALA A 61 -11.79 9.30 14.27
N SER A 62 -10.94 10.24 13.84
CA SER A 62 -10.74 11.52 14.52
C SER A 62 -12.02 12.36 14.55
N SER A 63 -12.75 12.40 13.44
CA SER A 63 -14.05 13.09 13.37
C SER A 63 -15.05 12.48 14.35
N VAL A 64 -15.16 11.15 14.40
CA VAL A 64 -16.06 10.44 15.32
C VAL A 64 -15.66 10.71 16.77
N ALA A 65 -14.37 10.57 17.10
CA ALA A 65 -13.85 10.83 18.44
C ALA A 65 -14.16 12.26 18.92
N SER A 66 -14.05 13.26 18.03
CA SER A 66 -14.36 14.65 18.36
C SER A 66 -15.82 14.88 18.76
N VAL A 67 -16.74 14.11 18.17
CA VAL A 67 -18.17 14.18 18.49
C VAL A 67 -18.46 13.45 19.80
N LEU A 68 -17.81 12.31 20.04
CA LEU A 68 -17.98 11.52 21.26
C LEU A 68 -17.33 12.14 22.50
N ALA A 69 -16.36 13.04 22.32
CA ALA A 69 -15.69 13.75 23.42
C ALA A 69 -16.44 15.00 23.91
N ARG A 70 -17.61 15.31 23.33
CA ARG A 70 -18.52 16.37 23.77
C ARG A 70 -19.55 15.83 24.76
#